data_AF-A0AAU3CCZ1-F1
#
_entry.id   AF-A0AAU3CCZ1-F1
#
_cell.length_a   1.000
_cell.length_b   1.000
_cell.length_c   1.000
_cell.angle_alpha   90.00
_cell.angle_beta   90.00
_cell.angle_gamma   90.00
#
_symmetry.space_group_name_H-M   'P 1'
#
loop_
_entity.id
_entity.type
_entity.pdbx_description
1 polymer ?
#
loop_
_entity_poly.entity_id
_entity_poly.type
_entity_poly.pdbx_seq_one_letter_code
_entity_poly.pdbx_strand_id
1 'polypeptide(L)'
;MDRSMAEPDASQPCLDRLDPDSKKWGGPPRNCPRVRGVVPAVTGTSTQHGSDAEYLVLRPAGPGGCTVVVRETSFLVIGNGEAYAVGRSGLALGESGSWTVDDGYRPVGAGAYELDWGRDGGLLRVSGTSTDPVTAGGSADIDCG
;
A
#
# COMPACT_ATOMS: atom_id res chain seq x y z
N MET A 1 3.41 -16.95 48.04
CA MET A 1 3.64 -15.80 47.15
C MET A 1 3.44 -16.27 45.72
N ASP A 2 2.65 -15.50 44.99
CA ASP A 2 1.96 -15.80 43.73
C ASP A 2 2.92 -16.13 42.57
N ARG A 3 2.70 -17.26 41.87
CA ARG A 3 3.28 -17.52 40.55
C ARG A 3 2.18 -17.28 39.53
N SER A 4 2.07 -16.03 39.07
CA SER A 4 1.15 -15.67 38.00
C SER A 4 1.51 -16.48 36.75
N MET A 5 0.57 -17.34 36.35
CA MET A 5 0.50 -17.94 35.03
C MET A 5 0.45 -16.81 34.02
N ALA A 6 1.50 -16.64 33.21
CA ALA A 6 1.39 -15.90 31.97
C ALA A 6 0.56 -16.77 31.02
N GLU A 7 -0.64 -16.28 30.70
CA GLU A 7 -1.51 -16.82 29.67
C GLU A 7 -0.74 -16.93 28.35
N PRO A 8 -0.91 -18.02 27.56
CA PRO A 8 -0.31 -18.10 26.24
C PRO A 8 -0.90 -17.01 25.34
N ASP A 9 -0.05 -16.11 24.83
CA ASP A 9 -0.39 -15.07 23.85
C ASP A 9 -1.01 -15.72 22.61
N ALA A 10 -2.31 -15.45 22.41
CA ALA A 10 -3.10 -15.95 21.29
C ALA A 10 -2.74 -15.32 19.94
N SER A 11 -1.68 -14.50 19.86
CA SER A 11 -1.22 -13.83 18.63
C SER A 11 -0.37 -14.72 17.71
N GLN A 12 -0.01 -15.95 18.12
CA GLN A 12 0.96 -16.79 17.39
C GLN A 12 0.46 -17.85 16.36
N PRO A 13 -0.83 -18.04 16.00
CA PRO A 13 -1.17 -19.18 15.13
C PRO A 13 -0.99 -18.92 13.61
N CYS A 14 -0.55 -17.74 13.17
CA CYS A 14 -0.49 -17.40 11.73
C CYS A 14 0.90 -17.46 11.08
N LEU A 15 1.96 -17.78 11.84
CA LEU A 15 3.25 -18.11 11.23
C LEU A 15 3.27 -19.61 10.97
N ASP A 16 2.91 -20.02 9.75
CA ASP A 16 3.18 -21.37 9.30
C ASP A 16 4.68 -21.64 9.44
N ARG A 17 5.02 -22.51 10.39
CA ARG A 17 6.27 -23.23 10.38
C ARG A 17 6.15 -24.19 9.20
N LEU A 18 6.74 -23.81 8.06
CA LEU A 18 6.84 -24.68 6.89
C LEU A 18 7.53 -25.99 7.31
N ASP A 19 6.73 -27.04 7.50
CA ASP A 19 7.21 -28.40 7.72
C ASP A 19 7.17 -29.11 6.35
N PRO A 20 8.31 -29.33 5.69
CA PRO A 20 8.36 -29.78 4.30
C PRO A 20 7.87 -31.22 4.08
N ASP A 21 7.51 -31.97 5.12
CA ASP A 21 7.18 -33.41 5.04
C ASP A 21 5.70 -33.78 5.31
N SER A 22 4.77 -32.83 5.46
CA SER A 22 3.38 -33.16 5.78
C SER A 22 2.48 -33.41 4.55
N LYS A 23 2.05 -34.67 4.36
CA LYS A 23 1.10 -35.12 3.31
C LYS A 23 -0.40 -34.89 3.61
N LYS A 24 -0.77 -34.00 4.52
CA LYS A 24 -2.20 -33.72 4.81
C LYS A 24 -2.51 -32.23 4.80
N TRP A 25 -3.29 -31.83 3.80
CA TRP A 25 -3.90 -30.51 3.70
C TRP A 25 -5.05 -30.38 4.72
N GLY A 26 -4.80 -29.73 5.85
CA GLY A 26 -5.85 -29.19 6.71
C GLY A 26 -6.35 -27.87 6.12
N GLY A 27 -7.66 -27.71 5.97
CA GLY A 27 -8.25 -26.47 5.44
C GLY A 27 -7.84 -25.23 6.26
N PRO A 28 -7.82 -24.02 5.65
CA PRO A 28 -7.25 -22.85 6.28
C PRO A 28 -8.04 -22.43 7.54
N PRO A 29 -7.36 -21.99 8.61
CA PRO A 29 -8.03 -21.50 9.80
C PRO A 29 -8.85 -20.25 9.48
N ARG A 30 -10.13 -20.28 9.88
CA ARG A 30 -11.10 -19.19 9.72
C ARG A 30 -10.92 -18.18 10.85
N ASN A 31 -9.89 -17.33 10.80
CA ASN A 31 -9.77 -16.03 11.49
C ASN A 31 -8.30 -15.53 11.49
N CYS A 32 -7.79 -15.07 10.35
CA CYS A 32 -6.59 -14.22 10.37
C CYS A 32 -7.02 -12.76 10.62
N PRO A 33 -6.39 -12.02 11.55
CA PRO A 33 -6.68 -10.61 11.73
C PRO A 33 -6.25 -9.80 10.49
N ARG A 34 -7.09 -8.85 10.06
CA ARG A 34 -6.76 -7.86 9.02
C ARG A 34 -5.63 -6.98 9.53
N VAL A 35 -4.46 -7.05 8.90
CA VAL A 35 -3.35 -6.14 9.19
C VAL A 35 -3.66 -4.80 8.51
N ARG A 36 -4.24 -3.86 9.25
CA ARG A 36 -4.25 -2.44 8.87
C ARG A 36 -2.88 -1.85 9.18
N GLY A 37 -2.03 -1.75 8.17
CA GLY A 37 -0.75 -1.06 8.28
C GLY A 37 -0.92 0.39 7.84
N VAL A 38 -1.01 1.33 8.78
CA VAL A 38 -0.70 2.74 8.48
C VAL A 38 0.80 2.90 8.73
N VAL A 39 1.58 3.07 7.67
CA VAL A 39 3.04 3.24 7.75
C VAL A 39 3.47 4.38 6.83
N PRO A 40 4.40 5.24 7.27
CA PRO A 40 4.86 6.37 6.47
C PRO A 40 5.53 5.87 5.17
N ALA A 41 5.19 6.54 4.05
CA ALA A 41 5.85 6.31 2.78
C ALA A 41 7.34 6.72 2.86
N VAL A 42 8.21 5.98 2.18
CA VAL A 42 9.62 6.38 2.03
C VAL A 42 9.71 7.23 0.77
N THR A 43 10.07 8.51 0.93
CA THR A 43 10.22 9.48 -0.17
C THR A 43 11.57 9.29 -0.87
N GLY A 44 11.56 9.13 -2.20
CA GLY A 44 12.75 9.19 -3.04
C GLY A 44 12.69 10.42 -3.95
N THR A 45 13.57 11.39 -3.77
CA THR A 45 13.58 12.62 -4.58
C THR A 45 14.48 12.46 -5.81
N SER A 46 13.90 12.46 -7.01
CA SER A 46 14.63 12.61 -8.27
C SER A 46 14.19 13.91 -8.96
N THR A 47 14.97 14.99 -8.83
CA THR A 47 14.63 16.30 -9.39
C THR A 47 15.08 16.41 -10.85
N GLN A 48 14.14 16.51 -11.78
CA GLN A 48 14.40 16.99 -13.15
C GLN A 48 13.52 18.22 -13.43
N HIS A 49 14.17 19.31 -13.87
CA HIS A 49 13.62 20.66 -14.04
C HIS A 49 12.41 20.69 -15.00
N GLY A 50 11.28 21.26 -14.57
CA GLY A 50 10.17 21.71 -15.43
C GLY A 50 8.76 21.32 -14.98
N SER A 51 8.63 20.22 -14.26
CA SER A 51 7.41 19.74 -13.62
C SER A 51 7.83 18.99 -12.37
N ASP A 52 7.49 19.52 -11.19
CA ASP A 52 7.90 18.88 -9.94
C ASP A 52 7.09 17.58 -9.81
N ALA A 53 7.74 16.46 -10.13
CA ALA A 53 7.21 15.12 -10.04
C ALA A 53 7.88 14.40 -8.87
N GLU A 54 7.09 13.90 -7.94
CA GLU A 54 7.54 13.17 -6.77
C GLU A 54 7.14 11.70 -6.88
N TYR A 55 8.09 10.81 -6.58
CA TYR A 55 7.87 9.37 -6.64
C TYR A 55 7.95 8.77 -5.24
N LEU A 56 6.87 8.11 -4.82
CA LEU A 56 6.76 7.49 -3.50
C LEU A 56 6.56 5.99 -3.63
N VAL A 57 7.36 5.23 -2.88
CA VAL A 57 7.16 3.78 -2.75
C VAL A 57 6.35 3.54 -1.49
N LEU A 58 5.12 3.04 -1.65
CA LEU A 58 4.21 2.82 -0.53
C LEU A 58 4.61 1.58 0.25
N ARG A 59 4.37 1.65 1.56
CA ARG A 59 4.62 0.54 2.49
C ARG A 59 3.33 0.22 3.25
N PRO A 60 3.15 -1.04 3.69
CA PRO A 60 4.05 -2.19 3.49
C PRO A 60 3.97 -2.73 2.05
N ALA A 61 4.95 -3.55 1.67
CA ALA A 61 4.82 -4.37 0.46
C ALA A 61 3.78 -5.47 0.70
N GLY A 62 2.99 -5.77 -0.33
CA GLY A 62 1.99 -6.81 -0.37
C GLY A 62 2.57 -8.20 -0.65
N PRO A 63 1.69 -9.20 -0.86
CA PRO A 63 2.07 -10.57 -1.13
C PRO A 63 3.07 -10.70 -2.28
N GLY A 64 4.02 -11.62 -2.15
CA GLY A 64 5.01 -11.90 -3.20
C GLY A 64 6.03 -10.78 -3.46
N GLY A 65 6.03 -9.71 -2.66
CA GLY A 65 6.86 -8.52 -2.86
C GLY A 65 6.18 -7.43 -3.69
N CYS A 66 4.88 -7.56 -3.94
CA CYS A 66 4.09 -6.56 -4.66
C CYS A 66 4.19 -5.20 -3.97
N THR A 67 4.57 -4.16 -4.69
CA THR A 67 4.76 -2.82 -4.14
C THR A 67 4.02 -1.81 -4.99
N VAL A 68 3.49 -0.76 -4.38
CA VAL A 68 2.89 0.35 -5.11
C VAL A 68 3.90 1.48 -5.23
N VAL A 69 4.13 1.93 -6.45
CA VAL A 69 4.86 3.17 -6.72
C VAL A 69 3.86 4.21 -7.14
N VAL A 70 3.89 5.36 -6.48
CA VAL A 70 3.08 6.52 -6.79
C VAL A 70 3.94 7.58 -7.44
N ARG A 71 3.40 8.27 -8.42
CA ARG A 71 3.95 9.48 -9.00
C ARG A 71 2.95 10.61 -8.78
N GLU A 72 3.33 11.66 -8.06
CA GLU A 72 2.53 12.89 -7.93
C GLU A 72 3.20 14.02 -8.70
N THR A 73 2.40 14.85 -9.38
CA THR A 73 2.86 16.01 -10.15
C THR A 73 2.02 17.22 -9.84
N SER A 74 2.64 18.40 -9.93
CA SER A 74 1.94 19.68 -9.78
C SER A 74 2.29 20.59 -10.95
N PHE A 75 1.28 21.13 -11.65
CA PHE A 75 1.45 22.08 -12.76
C PHE A 75 0.35 23.14 -12.74
N LEU A 76 0.72 24.42 -12.69
CA LEU A 76 -0.19 25.58 -12.73
C LEU A 76 -1.46 25.35 -11.88
N VAL A 77 -1.28 25.15 -10.57
CA VAL A 77 -2.32 24.85 -9.56
C VAL A 77 -3.07 23.52 -9.69
N ILE A 78 -2.90 22.73 -10.74
CA ILE A 78 -3.50 21.38 -10.80
C ILE A 78 -2.48 20.35 -10.32
N GLY A 79 -2.91 19.47 -9.43
CA GLY A 79 -2.13 18.30 -9.01
C GLY A 79 -2.70 17.03 -9.63
N ASN A 80 -1.83 16.13 -10.07
CA ASN A 80 -2.22 14.80 -10.54
C ASN A 80 -1.38 13.74 -9.85
N GLY A 81 -1.95 12.56 -9.65
CA GLY A 81 -1.18 11.41 -9.23
C GLY A 81 -1.56 10.13 -9.95
N GLU A 82 -0.59 9.24 -10.07
CA GLU A 82 -0.66 7.98 -10.77
C GLU A 82 -0.11 6.89 -9.86
N ALA A 83 -0.77 5.74 -9.78
CA ALA A 83 -0.30 4.57 -9.04
C ALA A 83 0.09 3.44 -10.01
N TYR A 84 1.17 2.76 -9.68
CA TYR A 84 1.74 1.66 -10.46
C TYR A 84 1.97 0.45 -9.56
N ALA A 85 1.40 -0.69 -9.93
CA ALA A 85 1.70 -1.97 -9.31
C ALA A 85 3.05 -2.49 -9.82
N VAL A 86 3.97 -2.77 -8.90
CA VAL A 86 5.30 -3.30 -9.19
C VAL A 86 5.45 -4.67 -8.53
N GLY A 87 5.45 -5.71 -9.36
CA GLY A 87 5.66 -7.09 -8.95
C GLY A 87 7.15 -7.43 -8.74
N ARG A 88 7.43 -8.73 -8.58
CA ARG A 88 8.79 -9.25 -8.31
C ARG A 88 9.82 -8.90 -9.39
N SER A 89 9.38 -8.68 -10.63
CA SER A 89 10.25 -8.27 -11.74
C SER A 89 10.82 -6.86 -11.54
N GLY A 90 10.23 -6.04 -10.67
CA GLY A 90 10.58 -4.63 -10.51
C GLY A 90 10.04 -3.74 -11.64
N LEU A 91 9.18 -4.27 -12.51
CA LEU A 91 8.58 -3.53 -13.63
C LEU A 91 7.10 -3.29 -13.37
N ALA A 92 6.66 -2.05 -13.56
CA ALA A 92 5.25 -1.70 -13.70
C ALA A 92 4.82 -1.93 -15.16
N LEU A 93 3.75 -2.70 -15.36
CA LEU A 93 3.23 -2.99 -16.70
C LEU A 93 2.22 -1.93 -17.20
N GLY A 94 1.78 -1.04 -16.31
CA GLY A 94 0.84 0.02 -16.63
C GLY A 94 0.41 0.80 -15.38
N GLU A 95 -0.35 1.87 -15.60
CA GLU A 95 -1.05 2.59 -14.54
C GLU A 95 -2.17 1.71 -13.96
N SER A 96 -2.19 1.57 -12.65
CA SER A 96 -3.26 0.89 -11.90
C SER A 96 -4.42 1.82 -11.56
N GLY A 97 -4.15 3.13 -11.48
CA GLY A 97 -5.16 4.19 -11.40
C GLY A 97 -4.54 5.56 -11.17
N SER A 98 -5.38 6.59 -11.21
CA SER A 98 -4.98 7.98 -11.08
C SER A 98 -5.96 8.83 -10.26
N TRP A 99 -5.50 10.01 -9.87
CA TRP A 99 -6.30 11.04 -9.22
C TRP A 99 -5.89 12.44 -9.65
N THR A 100 -6.82 13.37 -9.46
CA THR A 100 -6.60 14.81 -9.68
C THR A 100 -7.02 15.61 -8.46
N VAL A 101 -6.27 16.67 -8.18
CA VAL A 101 -6.58 17.72 -7.19
C VAL A 101 -6.52 19.09 -7.88
N ASP A 102 -7.20 20.08 -7.34
CA ASP A 102 -7.40 21.40 -7.95
C ASP A 102 -6.46 22.50 -7.43
N ASP A 103 -5.60 22.18 -6.47
CA ASP A 103 -4.71 23.11 -5.75
C ASP A 103 -3.21 22.73 -5.80
N GLY A 104 -2.88 21.61 -6.43
CA GLY A 104 -1.52 21.09 -6.53
C GLY A 104 -1.06 20.32 -5.28
N TYR A 105 -1.97 20.08 -4.33
CA TYR A 105 -1.75 19.24 -3.15
C TYR A 105 -1.30 17.82 -3.52
N ARG A 106 -0.53 17.22 -2.62
CA ARG A 106 0.07 15.89 -2.80
C ARG A 106 -0.44 14.95 -1.72
N PRO A 107 -1.64 14.39 -1.89
CA PRO A 107 -2.27 13.58 -0.86
C PRO A 107 -1.41 12.39 -0.44
N VAL A 108 -0.69 11.73 -1.36
CA VAL A 108 0.14 10.58 -0.99
C VAL A 108 1.40 11.01 -0.24
N GLY A 109 2.10 12.04 -0.73
CA GLY A 109 3.23 12.64 -0.01
C GLY A 109 2.87 13.14 1.39
N ALA A 110 1.63 13.61 1.58
CA ALA A 110 1.11 14.05 2.86
C ALA A 110 0.54 12.90 3.74
N GLY A 111 0.53 11.66 3.25
CA GLY A 111 0.03 10.49 3.99
C GLY A 111 -1.49 10.35 4.00
N ALA A 112 -2.21 11.07 3.14
CA ALA A 112 -3.66 10.98 2.98
C ALA A 112 -4.05 9.84 2.02
N TYR A 113 -3.61 8.63 2.34
CA TYR A 113 -3.94 7.41 1.60
C TYR A 113 -4.11 6.21 2.52
N GLU A 114 -4.87 5.22 2.05
CA GLU A 114 -5.01 3.90 2.64
C GLU A 114 -4.58 2.85 1.60
N LEU A 115 -3.77 1.88 2.03
CA LEU A 115 -3.37 0.75 1.20
C LEU A 115 -3.72 -0.55 1.92
N ASP A 116 -4.72 -1.26 1.39
CA ASP A 116 -5.20 -2.52 1.95
C ASP A 116 -4.75 -3.69 1.07
N TRP A 117 -3.96 -4.61 1.62
CA TRP A 117 -3.54 -5.81 0.90
C TRP A 117 -4.49 -6.99 1.15
N GLY A 118 -4.93 -7.63 0.06
CA GLY A 118 -5.56 -8.94 0.02
C GLY A 118 -4.54 -10.06 -0.25
N ARG A 119 -5.02 -11.26 -0.60
CA ARG A 119 -4.14 -12.39 -0.98
C ARG A 119 -3.55 -12.25 -2.37
N ASP A 120 -4.32 -11.69 -3.30
CA ASP A 120 -4.01 -11.70 -4.73
C ASP A 120 -3.68 -10.30 -5.27
N GLY A 121 -3.65 -9.28 -4.39
CA GLY A 121 -3.49 -7.89 -4.78
C GLY A 121 -3.83 -6.95 -3.63
N GLY A 122 -3.97 -5.66 -3.92
CA GLY A 122 -4.33 -4.64 -2.94
C GLY A 122 -5.32 -3.63 -3.48
N LEU A 123 -5.86 -2.81 -2.59
CA LEU A 123 -6.67 -1.66 -2.92
C LEU A 123 -5.99 -0.42 -2.35
N LEU A 124 -5.59 0.48 -3.25
CA LEU A 124 -5.15 1.82 -2.89
C LEU A 124 -6.35 2.77 -2.90
N ARG A 125 -6.50 3.54 -1.82
CA ARG A 125 -7.42 4.67 -1.75
C ARG A 125 -6.64 5.92 -1.42
N VAL A 126 -6.69 6.89 -2.30
CA VAL A 126 -6.12 8.22 -2.09
C VAL A 126 -7.28 9.15 -1.81
N SER A 127 -7.22 9.83 -0.68
CA SER A 127 -8.27 10.74 -0.22
C SER A 127 -7.66 12.11 0.03
N GLY A 128 -8.40 13.16 -0.34
CA GLY A 128 -8.06 14.50 0.09
C GLY A 128 -8.43 14.76 1.55
N THR A 129 -8.10 15.94 2.03
CA THR A 129 -8.66 16.48 3.28
C THR A 129 -9.95 17.25 2.97
N SER A 130 -10.62 17.79 3.98
CA SER A 130 -11.74 18.70 3.76
C SER A 130 -11.34 20.01 3.08
N THR A 131 -10.07 20.41 3.19
CA THR A 131 -9.52 21.64 2.59
C THR A 131 -8.86 21.40 1.25
N ASP A 132 -8.36 20.19 1.03
CA ASP A 132 -7.54 19.81 -0.13
C ASP A 132 -8.12 18.50 -0.73
N PRO A 133 -9.29 18.55 -1.39
CA PRO A 133 -10.00 17.36 -1.83
C PRO A 133 -9.38 16.71 -3.08
N VAL A 134 -9.49 15.40 -3.18
CA VAL A 134 -9.35 14.70 -4.47
C VAL A 134 -10.63 14.93 -5.26
N THR A 135 -10.52 15.60 -6.41
CA THR A 135 -11.67 16.03 -7.22
C THR A 135 -12.10 14.96 -8.23
N ALA A 136 -11.21 14.04 -8.58
CA ALA A 136 -11.50 12.90 -9.45
C ALA A 136 -10.59 11.70 -9.13
N GLY A 137 -11.12 10.49 -9.31
CA GLY A 137 -10.37 9.25 -9.12
C GLY A 137 -10.12 8.91 -7.65
N GLY A 138 -8.91 8.47 -7.32
CA GLY A 138 -8.48 8.19 -5.95
C GLY A 138 -8.75 6.77 -5.44
N SER A 139 -9.08 5.83 -6.33
CA SER A 139 -9.15 4.40 -6.00
C SER A 139 -8.49 3.58 -7.11
N ALA A 140 -7.60 2.67 -6.74
CA ALA A 140 -6.90 1.79 -7.68
C ALA A 140 -6.78 0.38 -7.14
N ASP A 141 -7.21 -0.61 -7.93
CA ASP A 141 -6.89 -2.02 -7.68
C ASP A 141 -5.44 -2.29 -8.08
N ILE A 142 -4.67 -2.85 -7.16
CA ILE A 142 -3.25 -3.14 -7.30
C ILE A 142 -3.08 -4.62 -7.59
N ASP A 143 -2.77 -4.93 -8.84
CA ASP A 143 -2.47 -6.27 -9.33
C ASP A 143 -1.03 -6.31 -9.87
N CYS A 144 -0.20 -7.16 -9.28
CA CYS A 144 1.21 -7.31 -9.64
C CYS A 144 1.47 -8.46 -10.62
N GLY A 145 0.43 -9.11 -11.14
CA GLY A 145 0.50 -10.19 -12.13
C GLY A 145 0.59 -11.60 -11.55
#